data_AF-C7Q2V1-F1
#
_entry.id   AF-C7Q2V1-F1
#
_cell.length_a   1.000
_cell.length_b   1.000
_cell.length_c   1.000
_cell.angle_alpha   90.00
_cell.angle_beta   90.00
_cell.angle_gamma   90.00
#
_symmetry.space_group_name_H-M   'P 1'
#
loop_
_entity.id
_entity.type
_entity.pdbx_description
1 polymer ?
#
loop_
_entity_poly.entity_id
_entity_poly.type
_entity_poly.pdbx_seq_one_letter_code
_entity_poly.pdbx_strand_id
1 'polypeptide(L)'
;MTTTLTPYQVLALPMPENDADATTIGDYLIKLLATLWDEKEGFDGKKPFGNSDWDGDLVVALIQAGAIEGELDEDRCIEFCDDDAAEELIAAAIQALGTGRDPL
;
A
#
# COMPACT_ATOMS: atom_id res chain seq x y z
N MET A 1 15.11 10.02 13.48
CA MET A 1 14.96 10.95 12.33
C MET A 1 14.07 10.25 11.34
N THR A 2 12.81 10.65 11.23
CA THR A 2 11.89 10.14 10.22
C THR A 2 12.37 10.67 8.87
N THR A 3 12.76 9.79 7.96
CA THR A 3 13.19 10.21 6.62
C THR A 3 11.92 10.44 5.82
N THR A 4 11.62 11.68 5.45
CA THR A 4 10.46 11.97 4.60
C THR A 4 10.68 11.36 3.22
N LEU A 5 9.93 10.30 2.90
CA LEU A 5 9.96 9.66 1.59
C LEU A 5 9.19 10.52 0.57
N THR A 6 9.68 10.55 -0.67
CA THR A 6 8.91 11.07 -1.80
C THR A 6 7.82 10.07 -2.20
N PRO A 7 6.74 10.50 -2.87
CA PRO A 7 5.69 9.61 -3.35
C PRO A 7 6.20 8.44 -4.23
N TYR A 8 7.21 8.67 -5.07
CA TYR A 8 7.84 7.61 -5.86
C TYR A 8 8.65 6.62 -5.03
N GLN A 9 9.27 7.08 -3.94
CA GLN A 9 9.96 6.19 -3.01
C GLN A 9 8.96 5.33 -2.24
N VAL A 10 7.77 5.86 -1.91
CA VAL A 10 6.67 5.09 -1.32
C VAL A 10 6.25 3.96 -2.26
N LEU A 11 6.06 4.24 -3.56
CA LEU A 11 5.73 3.20 -4.55
C LEU A 11 6.77 2.07 -4.62
N ALA A 12 8.04 2.37 -4.35
CA ALA A 12 9.14 1.42 -4.40
C ALA A 12 9.36 0.66 -3.08
N LEU A 13 8.59 0.95 -2.02
CA LEU A 13 8.73 0.24 -0.75
C LEU A 13 8.37 -1.23 -0.91
N PRO A 14 9.19 -2.15 -0.35
CA PRO A 14 8.93 -3.57 -0.41
C PRO A 14 7.68 -3.93 0.41
N MET A 15 6.90 -4.87 -0.10
CA MET A 15 5.78 -5.44 0.66
C MET A 15 6.24 -6.71 1.38
N PRO A 16 5.75 -6.98 2.61
CA PRO A 16 5.83 -8.31 3.20
C PRO A 16 4.97 -9.30 2.38
N GLU A 17 4.96 -10.58 2.77
CA GLU A 17 4.02 -11.55 2.22
C GLU A 17 2.58 -11.02 2.35
N ASN A 18 1.83 -11.03 1.25
CA ASN A 18 0.49 -10.46 1.12
C ASN A 18 -0.32 -11.27 0.09
N ASP A 19 -1.64 -11.24 0.21
CA ASP A 19 -2.54 -12.05 -0.64
C ASP A 19 -2.56 -11.60 -2.12
N ALA A 20 -2.05 -10.39 -2.42
CA ALA A 20 -1.91 -9.92 -3.79
C ALA A 20 -0.65 -10.46 -4.49
N ASP A 21 0.21 -11.22 -3.79
CA ASP A 21 1.57 -11.59 -4.27
C ASP A 21 2.39 -10.36 -4.71
N ALA A 22 2.12 -9.18 -4.15
CA ALA A 22 2.77 -7.95 -4.57
C ALA A 22 4.17 -7.84 -3.98
N THR A 23 5.10 -7.33 -4.76
CA THR A 23 6.50 -7.16 -4.34
C THR A 23 6.80 -5.76 -3.80
N THR A 24 5.98 -4.76 -4.17
CA THR A 24 6.10 -3.37 -3.74
C THR A 24 4.73 -2.73 -3.57
N ILE A 25 4.63 -1.60 -2.86
CA ILE A 25 3.39 -0.81 -2.75
C ILE A 25 2.84 -0.47 -4.16
N GLY A 26 3.71 -0.09 -5.10
CA GLY A 26 3.28 0.22 -6.46
C GLY A 26 2.69 -0.99 -7.20
N ASP A 27 3.33 -2.15 -7.08
CA ASP A 27 2.82 -3.42 -7.62
C ASP A 27 1.47 -3.78 -6.99
N TYR A 28 1.32 -3.61 -5.68
CA TYR A 28 0.08 -3.87 -4.95
C TYR A 28 -1.07 -2.97 -5.46
N LEU A 29 -0.84 -1.66 -5.56
CA LEU A 29 -1.84 -0.71 -6.05
C LEU A 29 -2.24 -0.98 -7.51
N ILE A 30 -1.28 -1.37 -8.36
CA ILE A 30 -1.57 -1.78 -9.74
C ILE A 30 -2.47 -3.02 -9.76
N LYS A 31 -2.16 -4.04 -8.94
CA LYS A 31 -2.95 -5.26 -8.85
C LYS A 31 -4.35 -5.00 -8.32
N LEU A 32 -4.49 -4.15 -7.30
CA LEU A 32 -5.80 -3.75 -6.77
C LEU A 32 -6.68 -3.11 -7.85
N LEU A 33 -6.12 -2.16 -8.61
CA LEU A 33 -6.83 -1.52 -9.71
C LEU A 33 -7.17 -2.52 -10.83
N ALA A 34 -6.28 -3.46 -11.13
CA ALA A 34 -6.52 -4.52 -12.10
C ALA A 34 -7.68 -5.43 -11.67
N THR A 35 -7.72 -5.86 -10.40
CA THR A 35 -8.80 -6.66 -9.83
C THR A 35 -10.14 -5.92 -9.91
N LEU A 36 -10.18 -4.66 -9.46
CA LEU A 36 -11.39 -3.82 -9.57
C LEU A 36 -11.87 -3.75 -11.03
N TRP A 37 -10.95 -3.57 -11.96
CA TRP A 37 -11.28 -3.48 -13.37
C TRP A 37 -11.76 -4.81 -13.96
N ASP A 38 -11.25 -5.95 -13.52
CA ASP A 38 -11.66 -7.26 -14.03
C ASP A 38 -13.03 -7.68 -13.46
N GLU A 39 -13.21 -7.54 -12.14
CA GLU A 39 -14.41 -8.02 -11.44
C GLU A 39 -15.62 -7.10 -11.63
N LYS A 40 -15.41 -5.81 -11.99
CA LYS A 40 -16.47 -4.83 -12.22
C LYS A 40 -17.41 -4.72 -11.02
N GLU A 41 -18.70 -5.00 -11.22
CA GLU A 41 -19.74 -4.98 -10.19
C GLU A 41 -19.60 -6.12 -9.18
N GLY A 42 -18.76 -7.13 -9.48
CA GLY A 42 -18.42 -8.22 -8.58
C GLY A 42 -17.31 -7.88 -7.58
N PHE A 43 -16.66 -6.73 -7.72
CA PHE A 43 -15.55 -6.33 -6.86
C PHE A 43 -15.98 -6.20 -5.39
N ASP A 44 -15.35 -6.98 -4.52
CA ASP A 44 -15.51 -6.84 -3.07
C ASP A 44 -14.41 -5.92 -2.53
N GLY A 45 -14.76 -4.64 -2.32
CA GLY A 45 -13.83 -3.66 -1.75
C GLY A 45 -13.36 -3.97 -0.33
N LYS A 46 -14.02 -4.90 0.39
CA LYS A 46 -13.52 -5.41 1.67
C LYS A 46 -12.50 -6.51 1.47
N LYS A 47 -12.56 -7.27 0.38
CA LYS A 47 -11.76 -8.48 0.13
C LYS A 47 -11.24 -8.58 -1.30
N PRO A 48 -10.49 -7.58 -1.80
CA PRO A 48 -9.97 -7.59 -3.16
C PRO A 48 -9.01 -8.77 -3.42
N PHE A 49 -8.43 -9.35 -2.37
CA PHE A 49 -7.51 -10.49 -2.45
C PHE A 49 -7.92 -11.66 -1.55
N GLY A 50 -9.20 -11.74 -1.17
CA GLY A 50 -9.76 -12.88 -0.42
C GLY A 50 -9.80 -12.74 1.11
N ASN A 51 -9.00 -11.85 1.70
CA ASN A 51 -9.04 -11.52 3.13
C ASN A 51 -9.54 -10.09 3.38
N SER A 52 -10.09 -9.84 4.58
CA SER A 52 -10.43 -8.47 4.99
C SER A 52 -9.19 -7.68 5.36
N ASP A 53 -9.34 -6.35 5.41
CA ASP A 53 -8.31 -5.44 5.95
C ASP A 53 -7.05 -5.39 5.07
N TRP A 54 -7.26 -5.51 3.75
CA TRP A 54 -6.23 -5.50 2.71
C TRP A 54 -5.37 -4.22 2.73
N ASP A 55 -5.97 -3.08 3.10
CA ASP A 55 -5.29 -1.79 3.22
C ASP A 55 -4.25 -1.80 4.35
N GLY A 56 -4.43 -2.66 5.36
CA GLY A 56 -3.45 -2.93 6.39
C GLY A 56 -2.10 -3.42 5.84
N ASP A 57 -2.08 -4.16 4.73
CA ASP A 57 -0.82 -4.62 4.10
C ASP A 57 0.07 -3.43 3.68
N LEU A 58 -0.56 -2.37 3.15
CA LEU A 58 0.13 -1.15 2.74
C LEU A 58 0.67 -0.40 3.96
N VAL A 59 -0.11 -0.32 5.04
CA VAL A 59 0.28 0.33 6.30
C VAL A 59 1.45 -0.41 6.96
N VAL A 60 1.43 -1.74 6.98
CA VAL A 60 2.55 -2.56 7.48
C VAL A 60 3.84 -2.26 6.72
N ALA A 61 3.78 -2.14 5.39
CA ALA A 61 4.94 -1.78 4.59
C ALA A 61 5.49 -0.37 4.91
N LEU A 62 4.60 0.60 5.16
CA LEU A 62 4.98 1.95 5.58
C LEU A 62 5.67 1.98 6.96
N ILE A 63 5.13 1.24 7.95
CA ILE A 63 5.71 1.13 9.29
C ILE A 63 7.09 0.48 9.22
N GLN A 64 7.23 -0.65 8.51
CA GLN A 64 8.49 -1.36 8.37
C GLN A 64 9.58 -0.54 7.67
N ALA A 65 9.18 0.33 6.73
CA ALA A 65 10.07 1.29 6.08
C ALA A 65 10.44 2.49 6.96
N GLY A 66 9.79 2.67 8.12
CA GLY A 66 9.92 3.85 8.97
C GLY A 66 9.38 5.12 8.31
N ALA A 67 8.44 4.97 7.37
CA ALA A 67 7.81 6.07 6.65
C ALA A 67 6.76 6.79 7.50
N ILE A 68 6.12 6.05 8.40
CA ILE A 68 5.15 6.54 9.39
C ILE A 68 5.51 6.00 10.78
N GLU A 69 4.97 6.63 11.82
CA GLU A 69 5.02 6.08 13.17
C GLU A 69 4.00 4.93 13.30
N GLY A 70 4.41 3.86 13.97
CA GLY A 70 3.55 2.71 14.24
C GLY A 70 4.28 1.57 14.92
N GLU A 71 3.51 0.62 15.42
CA GLU A 71 3.95 -0.57 16.12
C GLU A 71 3.19 -1.79 15.57
N LEU A 72 3.93 -2.87 15.36
CA LEU A 72 3.40 -4.16 14.95
C LEU A 72 3.56 -5.16 16.10
N ASP A 73 2.56 -6.01 16.30
CA ASP A 73 2.63 -7.09 17.29
C ASP A 73 3.53 -8.25 16.83
N GLU A 74 3.60 -9.31 17.64
CA GLU A 74 4.43 -10.50 17.37
C GLU A 74 4.02 -11.24 16.09
N ASP A 75 2.76 -11.12 15.67
CA ASP A 75 2.19 -11.70 14.46
C ASP A 75 2.22 -10.73 13.26
N ARG A 76 2.87 -9.57 13.42
CA ARG A 76 2.95 -8.46 12.44
C ARG A 76 1.61 -7.79 12.14
N CYS A 77 0.63 -7.93 13.02
CA CYS A 77 -0.59 -7.13 12.95
C CYS A 77 -0.31 -5.73 13.49
N ILE A 78 -1.03 -4.74 12.98
CA ILE A 78 -0.89 -3.35 13.44
C ILE A 78 -1.46 -3.22 14.85
N GLU A 79 -0.62 -2.87 15.83
CA GLU A 79 -1.06 -2.54 17.19
C GLU A 79 -1.43 -1.05 17.28
N PHE A 80 -0.66 -0.19 16.62
CA PHE A 80 -0.92 1.25 16.48
C PHE A 80 -0.23 1.81 15.23
N CYS A 81 -0.80 2.82 14.59
CA CYS A 81 -0.16 3.59 13.53
C CYS A 81 -0.66 5.02 13.43
N ASP A 82 0.13 5.87 12.77
CA ASP A 82 -0.29 7.18 12.28
C ASP A 82 -1.14 7.00 11.01
N ASP A 83 -2.44 6.79 11.20
CA ASP A 83 -3.42 6.57 10.12
C ASP A 83 -3.47 7.75 9.12
N ASP A 84 -3.41 8.98 9.64
CA ASP A 84 -3.45 10.19 8.82
C ASP A 84 -2.22 10.27 7.89
N ALA A 85 -1.02 9.98 8.42
CA ALA A 85 0.19 9.91 7.61
C ALA A 85 0.17 8.76 6.60
N ALA A 86 -0.42 7.61 6.96
CA ALA A 86 -0.58 6.49 6.06
C ALA A 86 -1.49 6.86 4.88
N GLU A 87 -2.66 7.47 5.15
CA GLU A 87 -3.59 7.92 4.12
C GLU A 87 -2.94 8.96 3.21
N GLU A 88 -2.22 9.94 3.77
CA GLU A 88 -1.54 10.98 2.99
C GLU A 88 -0.49 10.39 2.05
N LEU A 89 0.36 9.47 2.54
CA LEU A 89 1.42 8.85 1.74
C LEU A 89 0.87 7.94 0.65
N ILE A 90 -0.15 7.13 0.95
CA ILE A 90 -0.78 6.25 -0.04
C ILE A 90 -1.50 7.08 -1.10
N ALA A 91 -2.25 8.11 -0.71
CA ALA A 91 -2.90 9.01 -1.66
C ALA A 91 -1.87 9.69 -2.58
N ALA A 92 -0.76 10.18 -2.02
CA ALA A 92 0.32 10.77 -2.81
C ALA A 92 0.99 9.75 -3.74
N ALA A 93 1.21 8.52 -3.29
CA ALA A 93 1.75 7.43 -4.10
C ALA A 93 0.81 7.08 -5.27
N ILE A 94 -0.51 7.03 -5.04
CA ILE A 94 -1.50 6.84 -6.10
C ILE A 94 -1.39 7.94 -7.16
N GLN A 95 -1.26 9.20 -6.77
CA GLN A 95 -1.03 10.30 -7.73
C GLN A 95 0.30 10.14 -8.49
N ALA A 96 1.32 9.60 -7.83
CA ALA A 96 2.62 9.36 -8.44
C ALA A 96 2.61 8.26 -9.52
N LEU A 97 1.67 7.30 -9.47
CA LEU A 97 1.50 6.28 -10.51
C LEU A 97 1.25 6.89 -11.90
N GLY A 98 0.49 7.99 -11.96
CA GLY A 98 0.13 8.67 -13.21
C GLY A 98 1.19 9.61 -13.77
N THR A 99 2.24 9.91 -13.00
CA THR A 99 3.24 10.94 -13.33
C THR A 99 4.60 10.35 -13.72
N GLY A 100 4.73 9.02 -13.72
CA GLY A 100 5.98 8.28 -13.92
C GLY A 100 5.98 7.33 -15.13
N ARG A 101 5.72 7.86 -16.33
CA ARG A 101 6.25 7.37 -17.62
C ARG A 101 6.11 8.53 -18.61
N ASP A 102 7.23 9.13 -19.00
CA ASP A 102 7.25 9.95 -20.21
C ASP A 102 6.59 9.13 -21.34
N PRO A 103 5.55 9.65 -22.02
CA PRO A 103 5.04 8.99 -23.21
C PRO A 103 6.13 9.01 -24.28
N LEU A 104 6.52 7.82 -24.76
CA LEU A 104 7.28 7.67 -26.00
C LEU A 104 6.45 8.16 -27.21
#